data_AF-A0A919I6W1-F1
#
_entry.id   AF-A0A919I6W1-F1
#
_cell.length_a   1.000
_cell.length_b   1.000
_cell.length_c   1.000
_cell.angle_alpha   90.00
_cell.angle_beta   90.00
_cell.angle_gamma   90.00
#
_symmetry.space_group_name_H-M   'P 1'
#
loop_
_entity.id
_entity.type
_entity.pdbx_description
1 polymer ?
#
loop_
_entity_poly.entity_id
_entity_poly.type
_entity_poly.pdbx_seq_one_letter_code
_entity_poly.pdbx_strand_id
1 'polypeptide(L)'
;MSFQEKASRDFYKQAPVPTYFFGGGLSFQVRKNFFMHTAVVYMRKGENLSSNAAPNLMHKEIYHSIDMPILFTREFKMTVGNDKVLKWYGGIGPNLSYWLNGKGSLYTLQQWEDGSSVLDYKFSFQQAGDNPDPSTVYVPDANRLQLGINLAAGFIFEPLGYQRVHVNFRYEIGHSFMARDGMETFQGINDYHGDLKARMKVFCISLSYLIDLKTAEKNKGRSTSTLMKKKRR
;
A
#
# COMPACT_ATOMS: atom_id res chain seq x y z
N MET A 1 -21.24 -3.57 -3.38
CA MET A 1 -20.60 -3.76 -4.71
C MET A 1 -21.27 -2.81 -5.68
N SER A 2 -20.51 -2.02 -6.44
CA SER A 2 -21.06 -1.02 -7.38
C SER A 2 -21.39 -1.67 -8.73
N PHE A 3 -22.45 -1.22 -9.40
CA PHE A 3 -22.89 -1.70 -10.72
C PHE A 3 -21.79 -1.54 -11.79
N GLN A 4 -20.91 -0.55 -11.65
CA GLN A 4 -19.76 -0.30 -12.54
C GLN A 4 -18.62 -1.31 -12.35
N GLU A 5 -18.43 -1.84 -11.13
CA GLU A 5 -17.40 -2.85 -10.84
C GLU A 5 -17.71 -4.19 -11.52
N LYS A 6 -19.00 -4.43 -11.79
CA LYS A 6 -19.47 -5.58 -12.56
C LYS A 6 -19.22 -5.39 -14.06
N ALA A 7 -19.52 -4.20 -14.59
CA ALA A 7 -19.28 -3.87 -15.99
C ALA A 7 -17.79 -3.91 -16.36
N SER A 8 -16.87 -3.32 -15.58
CA SER A 8 -15.43 -3.39 -15.89
C SER A 8 -14.84 -4.80 -15.79
N ARG A 9 -15.40 -5.67 -14.95
CA ARG A 9 -14.96 -7.08 -14.84
C ARG A 9 -15.33 -7.93 -16.05
N ASP A 10 -16.43 -7.59 -16.72
CA ASP A 10 -16.86 -8.28 -17.94
C ASP A 10 -15.97 -7.89 -19.14
N PHE A 11 -15.33 -6.73 -19.10
CA PHE A 11 -14.41 -6.24 -20.15
C PHE A 11 -12.92 -6.42 -19.86
N TYR A 12 -12.48 -6.55 -18.60
CA TYR A 12 -11.05 -6.64 -18.25
C TYR A 12 -10.76 -7.75 -17.22
N LYS A 13 -9.80 -8.63 -17.55
CA LYS A 13 -9.22 -9.58 -16.58
C LYS A 13 -8.06 -8.91 -15.85
N GLN A 14 -8.25 -8.65 -14.56
CA GLN A 14 -7.19 -8.18 -13.65
C GLN A 14 -6.41 -9.36 -13.09
N ALA A 15 -5.10 -9.38 -13.31
CA ALA A 15 -4.20 -10.37 -12.70
C ALA A 15 -3.37 -9.72 -11.57
N PRO A 16 -3.13 -10.42 -10.44
CA PRO A 16 -2.31 -9.89 -9.36
C PRO A 16 -0.85 -9.75 -9.80
N VAL A 17 -0.27 -8.57 -9.61
CA VAL A 17 1.15 -8.32 -9.90
C VAL A 17 1.96 -8.45 -8.61
N PRO A 18 2.97 -9.33 -8.56
CA PRO A 18 3.86 -9.42 -7.40
C PRO A 18 4.68 -8.14 -7.28
N THR A 19 4.68 -7.55 -6.10
CA THR A 19 5.36 -6.29 -5.80
C THR A 19 6.10 -6.36 -4.47
N TYR A 20 6.93 -5.35 -4.21
CA TYR A 20 7.69 -5.24 -2.97
C TYR A 20 7.41 -3.89 -2.31
N PHE A 21 7.61 -3.86 -1.00
CA PHE A 21 7.52 -2.65 -0.18
C PHE A 21 8.51 -2.74 0.97
N PHE A 22 8.95 -1.58 1.45
CA PHE A 22 9.83 -1.47 2.62
C PHE A 22 9.54 -0.17 3.35
N GLY A 23 9.74 -0.15 4.67
CA GLY A 23 9.42 1.01 5.46
C GLY A 23 9.74 0.84 6.93
N GLY A 24 9.51 1.91 7.68
CA GLY A 24 9.68 1.96 9.12
C GLY A 24 8.41 2.47 9.79
N GLY A 25 8.15 2.03 11.02
CA GLY A 25 6.95 2.43 11.73
C GLY A 25 7.12 2.44 13.24
N LEU A 26 6.10 3.00 13.89
CA LEU A 26 5.99 3.11 15.33
C LEU A 26 4.72 2.39 15.79
N SER A 27 4.82 1.75 16.94
CA SER A 27 3.70 1.10 17.60
C SER A 27 3.48 1.75 18.96
N PHE A 28 2.28 2.30 19.15
CA PHE A 28 1.87 2.93 20.39
C PHE A 28 0.85 2.05 21.11
N GLN A 29 1.13 1.71 22.36
CA GLN A 29 0.14 1.06 23.21
C GLN A 29 -0.86 2.10 23.72
N VAL A 30 -2.10 2.05 23.24
CA VAL A 30 -3.16 3.00 23.63
C VAL A 30 -3.87 2.54 24.90
N ARG A 31 -4.21 1.26 24.97
CA ARG A 31 -4.81 0.60 26.14
C ARG A 31 -4.27 -0.82 26.28
N LYS A 32 -4.63 -1.52 27.35
CA LYS A 32 -4.31 -2.95 27.51
C LYS A 32 -4.82 -3.73 26.29
N ASN A 33 -3.91 -4.38 25.57
CA ASN A 33 -4.15 -5.15 24.36
C ASN A 33 -4.60 -4.35 23.12
N PHE A 34 -4.63 -3.01 23.17
CA PHE A 34 -4.94 -2.16 22.01
C PHE A 34 -3.74 -1.34 21.61
N PHE A 35 -3.37 -1.44 20.34
CA PHE A 35 -2.20 -0.79 19.78
C PHE A 35 -2.59 0.04 18.56
N MET A 36 -1.91 1.15 18.40
CA MET A 36 -1.96 1.98 17.21
C MET A 36 -0.61 1.83 16.50
N HIS A 37 -0.62 1.21 15.32
CA HIS A 37 0.55 1.09 14.48
C HIS A 37 0.46 2.13 13.38
N THR A 38 1.51 2.93 13.22
CA THR A 38 1.65 3.84 12.10
C THR A 38 3.00 3.58 11.44
N ALA A 39 3.04 3.55 10.12
CA ALA A 39 4.28 3.34 9.39
C ALA A 39 4.36 4.28 8.20
N VAL A 40 5.57 4.54 7.72
CA VAL A 40 5.81 5.15 6.42
C VAL A 40 6.53 4.10 5.57
N VAL A 41 5.90 3.74 4.46
CA VAL A 41 6.29 2.61 3.63
C VAL A 41 6.38 3.05 2.18
N TYR A 42 7.50 2.76 1.53
CA TYR A 42 7.58 2.84 0.07
C TYR A 42 6.98 1.57 -0.53
N MET A 43 6.06 1.73 -1.47
CA MET A 43 5.32 0.62 -2.07
C MET A 43 5.27 0.77 -3.58
N ARG A 44 5.62 -0.31 -4.28
CA ARG A 44 5.36 -0.48 -5.70
C ARG A 44 4.00 -1.16 -5.83
N LYS A 45 3.06 -0.57 -6.56
CA LYS A 45 1.75 -1.18 -6.86
C LYS A 45 1.69 -1.46 -8.35
N GLY A 46 1.12 -2.58 -8.75
CA GLY A 46 1.08 -2.96 -10.16
C GLY A 46 -0.26 -3.53 -10.54
N GLU A 47 -0.72 -3.18 -11.73
CA GLU A 47 -1.95 -3.70 -12.30
C GLU A 47 -1.65 -4.22 -13.71
N ASN A 48 -2.16 -5.42 -14.01
CA ASN A 48 -2.18 -5.97 -15.36
C ASN A 48 -3.64 -5.98 -15.81
N LEU A 49 -3.96 -5.17 -16.80
CA LEU A 49 -5.25 -5.11 -17.46
C LEU A 49 -5.15 -5.87 -18.80
N SER A 50 -5.94 -6.93 -18.95
CA SER A 50 -6.11 -7.63 -20.22
C SER A 50 -7.56 -7.44 -20.67
N SER A 51 -7.76 -6.85 -21.86
CA SER A 51 -9.10 -6.63 -22.41
C SER A 51 -9.69 -7.93 -22.96
N ASN A 52 -10.94 -8.22 -22.61
CA ASN A 52 -11.70 -9.35 -23.16
C ASN A 52 -12.17 -9.09 -24.60
N ALA A 53 -12.26 -7.83 -25.05
CA ALA A 53 -12.71 -7.46 -26.39
C ALA A 53 -11.59 -7.51 -27.45
N ALA A 54 -10.34 -7.31 -27.02
CA ALA A 54 -9.15 -7.48 -27.83
C ALA A 54 -8.13 -8.28 -27.02
N PRO A 55 -8.11 -9.63 -27.12
CA PRO A 55 -7.18 -10.47 -26.35
C PRO A 55 -5.71 -10.14 -26.65
N ASN A 56 -5.48 -9.41 -27.74
CA ASN A 56 -4.18 -8.97 -28.18
C ASN A 56 -3.61 -7.79 -27.39
N LEU A 57 -4.40 -7.01 -26.63
CA LEU A 57 -3.87 -5.87 -25.89
C LEU A 57 -3.66 -6.22 -24.42
N MET A 58 -2.40 -6.31 -23.99
CA MET A 58 -2.05 -6.39 -22.57
C MET A 58 -1.47 -5.05 -22.13
N HIS A 59 -2.01 -4.53 -21.04
CA HIS A 59 -1.60 -3.26 -20.47
C HIS A 59 -1.08 -3.52 -19.05
N LYS A 60 0.16 -3.11 -18.81
CA LYS A 60 0.84 -3.29 -17.53
C LYS A 60 1.22 -1.94 -16.97
N GLU A 61 0.78 -1.66 -15.76
CA GLU A 61 1.09 -0.41 -15.08
C GLU A 61 1.75 -0.68 -13.75
N ILE A 62 2.75 0.12 -13.45
CA ILE A 62 3.52 0.06 -12.22
C ILE A 62 3.53 1.46 -11.63
N TYR A 63 2.94 1.58 -10.45
CA TYR A 63 2.86 2.79 -9.66
C TYR A 63 3.86 2.75 -8.51
N HIS A 64 4.50 3.87 -8.25
CA HIS A 64 5.38 4.08 -7.11
C HIS A 64 4.70 5.03 -6.14
N SER A 65 4.51 4.59 -4.91
CA SER A 65 3.76 5.31 -3.89
C SER A 65 4.45 5.28 -2.53
N ILE A 66 4.24 6.33 -1.74
CA ILE A 66 4.52 6.34 -0.30
C ILE A 66 3.20 6.12 0.42
N ASP A 67 3.14 5.06 1.21
CA ASP A 67 1.97 4.66 1.97
C ASP A 67 2.20 4.90 3.45
N MET A 68 1.22 5.53 4.09
CA MET A 68 1.15 5.76 5.52
C MET A 68 -0.08 5.05 6.11
N PRO A 69 0.01 3.76 6.42
CA PRO A 69 -1.06 3.03 7.09
C PRO A 69 -1.14 3.45 8.56
N ILE A 70 -2.35 3.76 9.03
CA ILE A 70 -2.66 3.95 10.46
C ILE A 70 -3.58 2.80 10.86
N LEU A 71 -3.09 1.86 11.64
CA LEU A 71 -3.80 0.64 12.02
C LEU A 71 -4.12 0.64 13.51
N PHE A 72 -5.39 0.48 13.84
CA PHE A 72 -5.82 0.19 15.19
C PHE A 72 -5.98 -1.32 15.33
N THR A 73 -5.13 -1.93 16.15
CA THR A 73 -5.08 -3.39 16.33
C THR A 73 -5.44 -3.76 17.75
N ARG A 74 -6.00 -4.96 17.88
CA ARG A 74 -6.24 -5.62 19.15
C ARG A 74 -5.46 -6.92 19.19
N GLU A 75 -4.66 -7.09 20.24
CA GLU A 75 -3.91 -8.32 20.50
C GLU A 75 -4.76 -9.32 21.29
N PHE A 76 -4.67 -10.58 20.88
CA PHE A 76 -5.30 -11.73 21.50
C PHE A 76 -4.23 -12.77 21.83
N LYS A 77 -4.45 -13.51 22.92
CA LYS A 77 -3.60 -14.60 23.34
C LYS A 77 -4.39 -15.90 23.20
N MET A 78 -3.82 -16.88 22.53
CA MET A 78 -4.37 -18.22 22.38
C MET A 78 -3.38 -19.21 22.98
N THR A 79 -3.82 -20.00 23.94
CA THR A 79 -3.00 -21.09 24.48
C THR A 79 -3.20 -22.31 23.61
N VAL A 80 -2.11 -22.86 23.07
CA VAL A 80 -2.12 -24.07 22.24
C VAL A 80 -1.32 -25.15 22.97
N GLY A 81 -2.02 -26.14 23.52
CA GLY A 81 -1.42 -27.25 24.27
C GLY A 81 -0.95 -26.87 25.68
N ASN A 82 0.01 -27.63 26.20
CA ASN A 82 0.38 -27.66 27.63
C ASN A 82 1.13 -26.43 28.18
N ASP A 83 1.41 -25.37 27.39
CA ASP A 83 1.89 -24.05 27.90
C ASP A 83 2.32 -23.04 26.81
N LYS A 84 2.19 -23.38 25.51
CA LYS A 84 2.60 -22.44 24.44
C LYS A 84 1.54 -21.37 24.22
N VAL A 85 1.88 -20.11 24.49
CA VAL A 85 1.02 -18.95 24.24
C VAL A 85 1.34 -18.37 22.86
N LEU A 86 0.44 -18.56 21.90
CA LEU A 86 0.47 -17.89 20.60
C LEU A 86 -0.26 -16.55 20.70
N LYS A 87 0.38 -15.47 20.26
CA LYS A 87 -0.25 -14.15 20.16
C LYS A 87 -0.63 -13.87 18.72
N TRP A 88 -1.85 -13.41 18.52
CA TRP A 88 -2.34 -12.95 17.24
C TRP A 88 -3.05 -11.61 17.40
N TYR A 89 -3.16 -10.85 16.32
CA TYR A 89 -3.87 -9.58 16.35
C TYR A 89 -4.72 -9.42 15.11
N GLY A 90 -5.78 -8.65 15.26
CA GLY A 90 -6.62 -8.17 14.18
C GLY A 90 -6.79 -6.66 14.31
N GLY A 91 -6.89 -5.96 13.20
CA GLY A 91 -7.04 -4.52 13.18
C GLY A 91 -7.58 -3.97 11.88
N ILE A 92 -7.95 -2.71 11.95
CA ILE A 92 -8.46 -1.93 10.83
C ILE A 92 -7.96 -0.50 10.98
N GLY A 93 -7.81 0.19 9.86
CA GLY A 93 -7.67 1.63 9.88
C GLY A 93 -7.42 2.23 8.50
N PRO A 94 -7.31 3.56 8.41
CA PRO A 94 -7.13 4.23 7.14
C PRO A 94 -5.73 3.99 6.55
N ASN A 95 -5.65 4.07 5.22
CA ASN A 95 -4.42 4.18 4.47
C ASN A 95 -4.35 5.55 3.82
N LEU A 96 -3.23 6.25 3.98
CA LEU A 96 -2.93 7.43 3.18
C LEU A 96 -1.83 7.06 2.18
N SER A 97 -2.13 7.11 0.90
CA SER A 97 -1.18 6.83 -0.17
C SER A 97 -0.86 8.10 -0.93
N TYR A 98 0.42 8.32 -1.20
CA TYR A 98 0.90 9.42 -2.02
C TYR A 98 1.59 8.89 -3.26
N TRP A 99 1.03 9.20 -4.43
CA TRP A 99 1.55 8.77 -5.73
C TRP A 99 2.76 9.64 -6.14
N LEU A 100 3.91 8.98 -6.27
CA LEU A 100 5.18 9.61 -6.63
C LEU A 100 5.41 9.62 -8.14
N ASN A 101 5.23 8.48 -8.79
CA ASN A 101 5.51 8.29 -10.21
C ASN A 101 4.85 6.98 -10.69
N GLY A 102 4.70 6.80 -11.99
CA GLY A 102 4.28 5.54 -12.60
C GLY A 102 5.02 5.28 -13.91
N LYS A 103 5.07 4.01 -14.30
CA LYS A 103 5.46 3.58 -15.65
C LYS A 103 4.45 2.56 -16.12
N GLY A 104 4.18 2.54 -17.42
CA GLY A 104 3.40 1.47 -18.01
C GLY A 104 3.98 1.01 -19.33
N SER A 105 3.57 -0.17 -19.73
CA SER A 105 3.95 -0.80 -20.98
C SER A 105 2.69 -1.32 -21.65
N LEU A 106 2.54 -1.03 -22.94
CA LEU A 106 1.49 -1.59 -23.80
C LEU A 106 2.10 -2.68 -24.67
N TYR A 107 1.44 -3.85 -24.69
CA TYR A 107 1.81 -4.99 -25.52
C TYR A 107 0.66 -5.33 -26.47
N THR A 108 0.98 -5.58 -27.74
CA THR A 108 0.07 -6.26 -28.68
C THR A 108 0.52 -7.72 -28.85
N LEU A 109 -0.35 -8.74 -28.80
CA LEU A 109 0.01 -10.18 -28.88
C LEU A 109 0.83 -10.51 -30.15
N GLN A 110 0.63 -9.77 -31.24
CA GLN A 110 1.38 -9.92 -32.49
C GLN A 110 2.86 -9.50 -32.36
N GLN A 111 3.19 -8.67 -31.37
CA GLN A 111 4.56 -8.21 -31.07
C GLN A 111 5.30 -9.16 -30.11
N TRP A 112 4.58 -9.98 -29.34
CA TRP A 112 5.17 -10.98 -28.45
C TRP A 112 5.81 -12.14 -29.21
N GLU A 113 5.25 -12.53 -30.35
CA GLU A 113 5.79 -13.60 -31.21
C GLU A 113 6.95 -13.11 -32.11
N ASP A 114 7.00 -11.82 -32.46
CA ASP A 114 7.91 -11.28 -33.48
C ASP A 114 9.03 -10.38 -32.92
N GLY A 115 9.20 -10.32 -31.60
CA GLY A 115 10.28 -9.58 -30.93
C GLY A 115 10.31 -8.06 -31.19
N SER A 116 9.19 -7.49 -31.65
CA SER A 116 9.11 -6.08 -32.06
C SER A 116 8.62 -5.16 -30.93
N SER A 117 9.07 -3.91 -31.00
CA SER A 117 9.18 -2.88 -29.95
C SER A 117 7.99 -2.74 -28.98
N VAL A 118 8.28 -2.91 -27.68
CA VAL A 118 7.38 -2.57 -26.56
C VAL A 118 7.20 -1.05 -26.51
N LEU A 119 5.95 -0.57 -26.44
CA LEU A 119 5.71 0.85 -26.16
C LEU A 119 5.75 1.06 -24.65
N ASP A 120 6.93 1.39 -24.15
CA ASP A 120 7.13 1.83 -22.77
C ASP A 120 6.77 3.31 -22.66
N TYR A 121 5.92 3.66 -21.68
CA TYR A 121 5.58 5.03 -21.38
C TYR A 121 5.74 5.35 -19.89
N LYS A 122 5.96 6.63 -19.60
CA LYS A 122 6.11 7.16 -18.24
C LYS A 122 4.98 8.13 -17.93
N PHE A 123 4.54 8.14 -16.68
CA PHE A 123 3.58 9.15 -16.23
C PHE A 123 4.31 10.45 -15.86
N SER A 124 3.80 11.58 -16.34
CA SER A 124 4.23 12.91 -15.92
C SER A 124 3.04 13.71 -15.43
N PHE A 125 3.20 14.40 -14.30
CA PHE A 125 2.15 15.27 -13.73
C PHE A 125 2.24 16.71 -14.23
N GLN A 126 3.12 16.98 -15.19
CA GLN A 126 3.23 18.30 -15.80
C GLN A 126 2.18 18.47 -16.89
N GLN A 127 1.84 19.71 -17.20
CA GLN A 127 1.05 20.02 -18.39
C GLN A 127 1.90 19.73 -19.64
N ALA A 128 1.31 19.14 -20.67
CA ALA A 128 1.99 18.91 -21.94
C ALA A 128 2.43 20.27 -22.52
N GLY A 129 3.72 20.41 -22.83
CA GLY A 129 4.25 21.58 -23.56
C GLY A 129 3.97 21.50 -25.07
N ASP A 130 4.47 22.46 -25.84
CA ASP A 130 4.19 22.58 -27.28
C ASP A 130 4.76 21.42 -28.14
N ASN A 131 5.75 20.68 -27.63
CA ASN A 131 6.28 19.44 -28.22
C ASN A 131 6.27 18.31 -27.18
N PRO A 132 5.13 17.61 -26.98
CA PRO A 132 5.03 16.54 -26.00
C PRO A 132 5.78 15.28 -26.45
N ASP A 133 6.43 14.61 -25.50
CA ASP A 133 7.13 13.34 -25.76
C ASP A 133 6.10 12.21 -25.96
N PRO A 134 6.11 11.49 -27.11
CA PRO A 134 5.17 10.40 -27.38
C PRO A 134 5.33 9.19 -26.43
N SER A 135 6.43 9.13 -25.66
CA SER A 135 6.67 8.11 -24.62
C SER A 135 6.23 8.55 -23.21
N THR A 136 5.50 9.68 -23.09
CA THR A 136 5.05 10.22 -21.81
C THR A 136 3.54 10.44 -21.80
N VAL A 137 2.86 9.85 -20.80
CA VAL A 137 1.45 10.12 -20.51
C VAL A 137 1.37 11.27 -19.52
N TYR A 138 0.77 12.38 -19.94
CA TYR A 138 0.61 13.58 -19.13
C TYR A 138 -0.73 13.54 -18.38
N VAL A 139 -0.67 13.61 -17.06
CA VAL A 139 -1.86 13.65 -16.18
C VAL A 139 -1.76 14.91 -15.31
N PRO A 140 -2.15 16.09 -15.84
CA PRO A 140 -1.96 17.37 -15.16
C PRO A 140 -2.80 17.47 -13.87
N ASP A 141 -4.03 16.94 -13.87
CA ASP A 141 -4.92 16.92 -12.71
C ASP A 141 -4.89 15.58 -11.96
N ALA A 142 -3.68 15.04 -11.75
CA ALA A 142 -3.52 13.79 -11.02
C ALA A 142 -3.85 13.97 -9.54
N ASN A 143 -4.78 13.16 -9.04
CA ASN A 143 -5.03 13.00 -7.62
C ASN A 143 -3.91 12.14 -7.00
N ARG A 144 -2.86 12.82 -6.55
CA ARG A 144 -1.70 12.18 -5.95
C ARG A 144 -1.97 11.66 -4.55
N LEU A 145 -2.97 12.18 -3.83
CA LEU A 145 -3.30 11.76 -2.48
C LEU A 145 -4.51 10.82 -2.51
N GLN A 146 -4.27 9.55 -2.26
CA GLN A 146 -5.29 8.51 -2.28
C GLN A 146 -5.60 8.06 -0.85
N LEU A 147 -6.89 7.84 -0.58
CA LEU A 147 -7.37 7.33 0.69
C LEU A 147 -7.84 5.89 0.50
N GLY A 148 -7.49 5.05 1.47
CA GLY A 148 -7.88 3.65 1.50
C GLY A 148 -8.26 3.20 2.90
N ILE A 149 -8.73 1.96 2.97
CA ILE A 149 -8.97 1.24 4.21
C ILE A 149 -8.07 0.01 4.20
N ASN A 150 -7.37 -0.20 5.31
CA ASN A 150 -6.57 -1.37 5.56
C ASN A 150 -7.26 -2.27 6.58
N LEU A 151 -7.35 -3.55 6.26
CA LEU A 151 -7.60 -4.63 7.21
C LEU A 151 -6.27 -5.32 7.48
N ALA A 152 -5.95 -5.58 8.74
CA ALA A 152 -4.71 -6.23 9.12
C ALA A 152 -4.99 -7.39 10.08
N ALA A 153 -4.27 -8.49 9.89
CA ALA A 153 -4.25 -9.61 10.82
C ALA A 153 -2.84 -10.18 10.87
N GLY A 154 -2.42 -10.71 12.00
CA GLY A 154 -1.07 -11.24 12.09
C GLY A 154 -0.76 -11.99 13.37
N PHE A 155 0.44 -12.55 13.39
CA PHE A 155 1.00 -13.27 14.52
C PHE A 155 2.14 -12.48 15.14
N ILE A 156 2.27 -12.59 16.47
CA ILE A 156 3.30 -11.93 17.25
C ILE A 156 4.12 -13.01 17.93
N PHE A 157 5.43 -12.98 17.69
CA PHE A 157 6.41 -13.83 18.33
C PHE A 157 7.32 -12.99 19.21
N GLU A 158 7.51 -13.43 20.45
CA GLU A 158 8.35 -12.75 21.44
C GLU A 158 9.49 -13.68 21.82
N PRO A 159 10.56 -13.78 20.99
CA PRO A 159 11.65 -14.72 21.26
C PRO A 159 12.41 -14.37 22.53
N LEU A 160 12.67 -13.08 22.79
CA LEU A 160 13.45 -12.61 23.94
C LEU A 160 12.99 -11.21 24.39
N GLY A 161 12.47 -11.12 25.62
CA GLY A 161 12.28 -9.87 26.38
C GLY A 161 11.63 -8.71 25.61
N TYR A 162 12.45 -7.78 25.11
CA TYR A 162 12.03 -6.52 24.48
C TYR A 162 11.93 -6.57 22.96
N GLN A 163 12.14 -7.75 22.37
CA GLN A 163 12.10 -7.96 20.93
C GLN A 163 10.78 -8.60 20.55
N ARG A 164 10.09 -8.04 19.55
CA ARG A 164 8.88 -8.63 18.98
C ARG A 164 9.02 -8.77 17.48
N VAL A 165 8.69 -9.95 16.98
CA VAL A 165 8.62 -10.25 15.55
C VAL A 165 7.16 -10.37 15.17
N HIS A 166 6.72 -9.58 14.20
CA HIS A 166 5.36 -9.59 13.69
C HIS A 166 5.36 -10.17 12.28
N VAL A 167 4.52 -11.18 12.07
CA VAL A 167 4.13 -11.62 10.73
C VAL A 167 2.77 -10.98 10.45
N ASN A 168 2.69 -10.10 9.45
CA ASN A 168 1.52 -9.27 9.19
C ASN A 168 0.95 -9.55 7.80
N PHE A 169 -0.35 -9.83 7.76
CA PHE A 169 -1.17 -9.91 6.57
C PHE A 169 -2.06 -8.67 6.52
N ARG A 170 -1.84 -7.83 5.50
CA ARG A 170 -2.61 -6.59 5.31
C ARG A 170 -3.35 -6.66 3.99
N TYR A 171 -4.63 -6.33 4.02
CA TYR A 171 -5.46 -6.16 2.84
C TYR A 171 -5.88 -4.70 2.73
N GLU A 172 -5.45 -4.05 1.66
CA GLU A 172 -5.73 -2.66 1.36
C GLU A 172 -6.84 -2.58 0.31
N ILE A 173 -7.85 -1.77 0.62
CA ILE A 173 -8.93 -1.40 -0.27
C ILE A 173 -8.80 0.10 -0.52
N GLY A 174 -8.22 0.48 -1.67
CA GLY A 174 -8.01 1.86 -2.05
C GLY A 174 -9.17 2.45 -2.85
N HIS A 175 -9.54 3.70 -2.56
CA HIS A 175 -10.35 4.50 -3.47
C HIS A 175 -9.41 5.21 -4.46
N SER A 176 -9.09 4.53 -5.56
CA SER A 176 -8.22 5.07 -6.60
C SER A 176 -9.06 5.80 -7.66
N PHE A 177 -9.46 7.04 -7.35
CA PHE A 177 -9.69 8.04 -8.39
C PHE A 177 -8.32 8.68 -8.65
N MET A 178 -7.62 8.26 -9.72
CA MET A 178 -6.31 8.82 -10.07
C MET A 178 -6.44 10.18 -10.78
N ALA A 179 -7.55 10.43 -11.47
CA ALA A 179 -7.91 11.73 -12.02
C ALA A 179 -9.45 11.93 -11.99
N ARG A 180 -9.92 13.16 -11.77
CA ARG A 180 -11.36 13.48 -11.68
C ARG A 180 -12.01 13.52 -13.06
N ASP A 181 -11.29 14.09 -14.02
CA ASP A 181 -11.53 14.08 -15.45
C ASP A 181 -10.16 13.88 -16.12
N GLY A 182 -10.02 12.91 -17.02
CA GLY A 182 -8.72 12.62 -17.61
C GLY A 182 -8.80 11.41 -18.53
N MET A 183 -9.06 11.68 -19.81
CA MET A 183 -8.75 10.72 -20.85
C MET A 183 -7.23 10.62 -20.91
N GLU A 184 -6.66 9.44 -20.67
CA GLU A 184 -5.27 9.17 -21.02
C GLU A 184 -5.13 9.37 -22.53
N THR A 185 -4.60 10.52 -22.91
CA THR A 185 -4.51 10.87 -24.34
C THR A 185 -3.17 10.38 -24.85
N PHE A 186 -3.15 9.17 -25.41
CA PHE A 186 -2.03 8.72 -26.23
C PHE A 186 -2.11 9.41 -27.60
N GLN A 187 -1.22 10.35 -27.90
CA GLN A 187 -1.12 10.85 -29.28
C GLN A 187 -0.49 9.76 -30.17
N GLY A 188 -1.32 9.10 -30.97
CA GLY A 188 -0.94 8.03 -31.90
C GLY A 188 -1.82 6.78 -31.85
N ILE A 189 -2.69 6.63 -30.83
CA ILE A 189 -3.65 5.52 -30.69
C ILE A 189 -4.98 6.13 -30.24
N ASN A 190 -5.85 6.48 -31.20
CA ASN A 190 -7.15 7.13 -30.93
C ASN A 190 -8.18 6.21 -30.24
N ASP A 191 -7.94 4.90 -30.22
CA ASP A 191 -8.88 3.90 -29.70
C ASP A 191 -8.58 3.45 -28.25
N TYR A 192 -7.59 4.05 -27.59
CA TYR A 192 -7.27 3.71 -26.20
C TYR A 192 -7.91 4.68 -25.21
N HIS A 193 -8.90 4.19 -24.47
CA HIS A 193 -9.52 4.89 -23.35
C HIS A 193 -9.20 4.14 -22.05
N GLY A 194 -8.12 4.55 -21.36
CA GLY A 194 -7.79 4.07 -20.02
C GLY A 194 -8.75 4.67 -18.98
N ASP A 195 -9.42 3.83 -18.19
CA ASP A 195 -10.26 4.29 -17.08
C ASP A 195 -9.41 4.44 -15.80
N LEU A 196 -8.94 5.66 -15.55
CA LEU A 196 -8.19 6.06 -14.34
C LEU A 196 -9.02 6.01 -13.03
N LYS A 197 -10.26 5.49 -13.08
CA LYS A 197 -11.16 5.34 -11.91
C LYS A 197 -11.18 3.92 -11.32
N ALA A 198 -10.22 3.07 -11.69
CA ALA A 198 -10.12 1.71 -11.19
C ALA A 198 -9.83 1.67 -9.68
N ARG A 199 -10.55 0.82 -8.91
CA ARG A 199 -10.28 0.61 -7.48
C ARG A 199 -9.16 -0.41 -7.28
N MET A 200 -8.05 0.04 -6.72
CA MET A 200 -6.92 -0.82 -6.45
C MET A 200 -7.13 -1.59 -5.14
N LYS A 201 -6.92 -2.92 -5.21
CA LYS A 201 -6.93 -3.83 -4.07
C LYS A 201 -5.55 -4.44 -3.94
N VAL A 202 -4.95 -4.37 -2.76
CA VAL A 202 -3.61 -4.93 -2.55
C VAL A 202 -3.57 -5.85 -1.35
N PHE A 203 -2.98 -7.03 -1.54
CA PHE A 203 -2.68 -7.97 -0.46
C PHE A 203 -1.19 -7.94 -0.17
N CYS A 204 -0.84 -7.68 1.09
CA CYS A 204 0.54 -7.53 1.54
C CYS A 204 0.85 -8.56 2.63
N ILE A 205 2.00 -9.21 2.49
CA ILE A 205 2.60 -10.03 3.55
C ILE A 205 3.88 -9.31 3.98
N SER A 206 4.06 -9.08 5.29
CA SER A 206 5.28 -8.47 5.82
C SER A 206 5.79 -9.17 7.06
N LEU A 207 7.10 -9.08 7.23
CA LEU A 207 7.82 -9.40 8.46
C LEU A 207 8.30 -8.07 9.07
N SER A 208 8.01 -7.84 10.34
CA SER A 208 8.44 -6.63 11.05
C SER A 208 9.12 -6.99 12.37
N TYR A 209 10.21 -6.30 12.66
CA TYR A 209 10.95 -6.42 13.92
C TYR A 209 10.76 -5.16 14.74
N LEU A 210 10.24 -5.28 15.96
CA LEU A 210 9.99 -4.17 16.86
C LEU A 210 10.87 -4.27 18.10
N ILE A 211 11.40 -3.11 18.50
CA ILE A 211 12.18 -2.93 19.72
C ILE A 211 11.34 -2.07 20.66
N ASP A 212 11.03 -2.58 21.85
CA ASP A 212 10.32 -1.81 22.87
C ASP A 212 11.24 -0.75 23.50
N LEU A 213 10.86 0.52 23.38
CA LEU A 213 11.65 1.66 23.88
C LEU A 213 11.33 2.03 25.35
N LYS A 214 10.41 1.33 26.04
CA LYS A 214 10.08 1.48 27.48
C LYS A 214 10.04 2.93 28.01
N THR A 215 9.63 3.88 27.19
CA THR A 215 9.77 5.31 27.51
C THR A 215 8.92 5.71 28.72
N ALA A 216 7.79 5.04 28.93
CA ALA A 216 6.92 5.24 30.09
C ALA A 216 7.54 4.77 31.44
N GLU A 217 8.49 3.84 31.43
CA GLU A 217 9.17 3.37 32.65
C GLU A 217 10.39 4.22 33.00
N LYS A 218 11.04 4.87 32.02
CA LYS A 218 12.19 5.76 32.26
C LYS A 218 11.89 6.90 33.25
N ASN A 219 10.65 7.39 33.30
CA ASN A 219 10.26 8.50 34.18
C ASN A 219 9.75 8.05 35.56
N LYS A 220 9.44 6.75 35.76
CA LYS A 220 8.88 6.24 37.03
C LYS A 220 9.90 6.26 38.20
N GLY A 221 11.20 6.33 37.91
CA GLY A 221 12.25 6.44 38.94
C GLY A 221 12.65 7.87 39.32
N ARG A 222 12.24 8.90 38.56
CA ARG A 222 12.66 10.29 38.82
C ARG A 222 11.90 10.93 39.98
N SER A 223 10.60 10.68 40.14
CA SER A 223 9.78 11.31 41.20
C SER A 223 10.13 10.89 42.63
N THR A 224 10.56 9.65 42.86
CA THR A 224 10.96 9.19 44.21
C THR A 224 12.29 9.76 44.66
N SER A 225 13.21 10.06 43.73
CA SER A 225 14.50 10.68 44.07
C SER A 225 14.37 12.14 44.54
N THR A 226 13.36 12.86 44.04
CA THR A 226 13.09 14.26 44.44
C THR A 226 12.49 14.33 45.85
N LEU A 227 11.61 13.39 46.20
CA LEU A 227 11.05 13.27 47.55
C LEU A 227 12.14 12.90 48.58
N MET A 228 13.07 12.01 48.24
CA MET A 228 14.19 11.69 49.13
C MET A 228 15.18 12.84 49.31
N LYS A 229 15.43 13.65 48.26
CA LYS A 229 16.25 14.88 48.40
C LYS A 229 15.60 15.93 49.28
N LYS A 230 14.26 16.05 49.26
CA LYS A 230 13.53 17.02 50.08
C LYS A 230 13.48 16.63 51.57
N LYS A 231 13.58 15.34 51.90
CA LYS A 231 13.59 14.83 53.28
C LYS A 231 14.99 14.87 53.95
N ARG A 232 16.03 15.18 53.18
CA ARG A 232 17.44 15.29 53.63
C ARG A 232 17.92 16.75 53.76
N ARG A 233 17.03 17.73 53.62
CA ARG A 233 17.28 19.15 53.87
C ARG A 233 16.54 19.59 55.12
#